data_AF-A0A7V8F8G9-F1
#
_entry.id   AF-A0A7V8F8G9-F1
#
_cell.length_a   1.000
_cell.length_b   1.000
_cell.length_c   1.000
_cell.angle_alpha   90.00
_cell.angle_beta   90.00
_cell.angle_gamma   90.00
#
_symmetry.space_group_name_H-M   'P 1'
#
loop_
_entity.id
_entity.type
_entity.pdbx_description
1 polymer ?
#
loop_
_entity_poly.entity_id
_entity_poly.type
_entity_poly.pdbx_seq_one_letter_code
_entity_poly.pdbx_strand_id
1 'polypeptide(L)'
;MWRMTTMGLLWVISSATLAREPADIATIVRNVMTDTYGNAYDARNACWTYRWKNDQGEEATYCMRPGKPEVVDGTLYLRTFNATDTGDAHYAYAHVEPGLMGAFRIRLHDKGAWTYQAFEPAMDYGSAGDCGCAQARFVKLGAQGPYGWMFTSGGIWSGVVVENLSIVTDLHGTMKDIAGLPMRAEDNQDTSYRFSIAPGATQGMYPLHAVKTVKGKPSTTFDVPFDPATSRYMLPSAH
;
A
#
# COMPACT_ATOMS: atom_id res chain seq x y z
N MET A 1 52.99 59.50 23.99
CA MET A 1 51.89 58.61 24.42
C MET A 1 50.69 58.87 23.52
N TRP A 2 50.47 58.04 22.49
CA TRP A 2 49.26 58.06 21.66
C TRP A 2 48.63 56.67 21.72
N ARG A 3 47.37 56.59 22.15
CA ARG A 3 46.56 55.37 22.13
C ARG A 3 45.73 55.38 20.85
N MET A 4 45.97 54.42 19.97
CA MET A 4 45.15 54.14 18.79
C MET A 4 44.07 53.13 19.19
N THR A 5 42.81 53.57 19.19
CA THR A 5 41.64 52.72 19.45
C THR A 5 41.22 52.08 18.13
N THR A 6 41.30 50.75 18.04
CA THR A 6 40.89 50.00 16.84
C THR A 6 39.47 49.45 17.08
N MET A 7 38.47 49.97 16.35
CA MET A 7 37.12 49.39 16.28
C MET A 7 37.14 48.18 15.34
N GLY A 8 36.98 46.98 15.89
CA GLY A 8 36.77 45.76 15.11
C GLY A 8 35.28 45.59 14.78
N LEU A 9 34.95 45.58 13.48
CA LEU A 9 33.62 45.22 12.98
C LEU A 9 33.34 43.73 13.23
N LEU A 10 32.23 43.44 13.93
CA LEU A 10 31.63 42.11 14.02
C LEU A 10 30.87 41.81 12.72
N TRP A 11 31.32 40.81 11.97
CA TRP A 11 30.58 40.23 10.86
C TRP A 11 29.54 39.25 11.41
N VAL A 12 28.25 39.56 11.24
CA VAL A 12 27.16 38.61 11.47
C VAL A 12 27.05 37.72 10.24
N ILE A 13 27.47 36.46 10.36
CA ILE A 13 27.23 35.44 9.33
C ILE A 13 25.79 34.96 9.54
N SER A 14 24.87 35.46 8.72
CA SER A 14 23.49 34.98 8.70
C SER A 14 23.46 33.66 7.93
N SER A 15 23.34 32.53 8.64
CA SER A 15 23.07 31.24 8.01
C SER A 15 21.67 31.25 7.42
N ALA A 16 21.57 31.50 6.12
CA ALA A 16 20.35 31.29 5.37
C ALA A 16 20.06 29.79 5.33
N THR A 17 19.17 29.32 6.20
CA THR A 17 18.46 28.05 5.99
C THR A 17 17.67 28.18 4.69
N LEU A 18 18.18 27.62 3.60
CA LEU A 18 17.41 27.42 2.37
C LEU A 18 16.17 26.59 2.72
N ALA A 19 15.01 27.24 2.73
CA ALA A 19 13.74 26.55 2.85
C ALA A 19 13.61 25.60 1.65
N ARG A 20 13.54 24.29 1.92
CA ARG A 20 13.30 23.26 0.90
C ARG A 20 11.91 23.50 0.32
N GLU A 21 11.84 23.79 -0.98
CA GLU A 21 10.54 23.86 -1.66
C GLU A 21 9.81 22.52 -1.52
N PRO A 22 8.51 22.53 -1.20
CA PRO A 22 7.74 21.30 -1.07
C PRO A 22 7.75 20.56 -2.40
N ALA A 23 8.01 19.25 -2.36
CA ALA A 23 7.98 18.42 -3.55
C ALA A 23 6.57 18.45 -4.17
N ASP A 24 6.47 18.65 -5.48
CA ASP A 24 5.20 18.50 -6.21
C ASP A 24 4.84 17.01 -6.31
N ILE A 25 4.10 16.53 -5.31
CA ILE A 25 3.69 15.13 -5.19
C ILE A 25 2.83 14.69 -6.37
N ALA A 26 2.00 15.57 -6.96
CA ALA A 26 1.16 15.19 -8.09
C ALA A 26 2.00 14.91 -9.33
N THR A 27 3.01 15.73 -9.59
CA THR A 27 3.99 15.50 -10.67
C THR A 27 4.80 14.23 -10.41
N ILE A 28 5.26 14.00 -9.18
CA ILE A 28 5.99 12.77 -8.83
C ILE A 28 5.13 11.53 -9.04
N VAL A 29 3.86 11.54 -8.59
CA VAL A 29 2.93 10.41 -8.79
C VAL A 29 2.73 10.15 -10.28
N ARG A 30 2.51 11.19 -11.11
CA ARG A 30 2.41 11.02 -12.56
C ARG A 30 3.68 10.41 -13.15
N ASN A 31 4.86 10.85 -12.71
CA ASN A 31 6.13 10.31 -13.18
C ASN A 31 6.29 8.84 -12.79
N VAL A 32 5.94 8.46 -11.56
CA VAL A 32 5.94 7.07 -11.09
C VAL A 32 4.98 6.21 -11.92
N MET A 33 3.77 6.70 -12.19
CA MET A 33 2.78 5.99 -13.02
C MET A 33 3.32 5.78 -14.45
N THR A 34 3.90 6.80 -15.06
CA THR A 34 4.47 6.73 -16.40
C THR A 34 5.72 5.86 -16.46
N ASP A 35 6.58 5.90 -15.44
CA ASP A 35 7.78 5.05 -15.35
C ASP A 35 7.39 3.57 -15.21
N THR A 36 6.35 3.28 -14.41
CA THR A 36 5.92 1.91 -14.11
C THR A 36 5.06 1.32 -15.23
N TYR A 37 4.09 2.07 -15.74
CA TYR A 37 3.07 1.58 -16.68
C TYR A 37 3.27 2.11 -18.12
N GLY A 38 4.35 2.87 -18.35
CA GLY A 38 4.70 3.42 -19.65
C GLY A 38 3.92 4.69 -20.03
N ASN A 39 4.15 5.15 -21.27
CA ASN A 39 3.51 6.33 -21.84
C ASN A 39 2.10 6.06 -22.39
N ALA A 40 1.33 5.18 -21.74
CA ALA A 40 0.01 4.72 -22.19
C ALA A 40 -1.14 5.33 -21.37
N TYR A 41 -1.09 6.65 -21.15
CA TYR A 41 -2.15 7.34 -20.43
C TYR A 41 -3.42 7.48 -21.29
N ASP A 42 -4.50 6.86 -20.83
CA ASP A 42 -5.83 6.97 -21.39
C ASP A 42 -6.58 8.13 -20.70
N ALA A 43 -6.68 9.25 -21.43
CA ALA A 43 -7.35 10.46 -20.92
C ALA A 43 -8.87 10.29 -20.75
N ARG A 44 -9.51 9.36 -21.48
CA ARG A 44 -10.96 9.11 -21.38
C ARG A 44 -11.29 8.45 -20.04
N ASN A 45 -10.46 7.49 -19.63
CA ASN A 45 -10.66 6.70 -18.42
C ASN A 45 -9.79 7.17 -17.24
N ALA A 46 -8.99 8.21 -17.45
CA ALA A 46 -8.06 8.81 -16.49
C ALA A 46 -7.12 7.79 -15.82
N CYS A 47 -6.52 6.91 -16.62
CA CYS A 47 -5.68 5.81 -16.14
C CYS A 47 -4.52 5.50 -17.10
N TRP A 48 -3.63 4.62 -16.67
CA TRP A 48 -2.58 4.06 -17.50
C TRP A 48 -2.98 2.66 -17.94
N THR A 49 -2.97 2.41 -19.25
CA THR A 49 -3.17 1.07 -19.79
C THR A 49 -1.97 0.21 -19.43
N TYR A 50 -2.23 -0.93 -18.78
CA TYR A 50 -1.20 -1.88 -18.35
C TYR A 50 -1.54 -3.28 -18.83
N ARG A 51 -0.61 -3.92 -19.53
CA ARG A 51 -0.76 -5.31 -19.95
C ARG A 51 -0.16 -6.21 -18.87
N TRP A 52 -1.03 -6.90 -18.15
CA TRP A 52 -0.63 -7.84 -17.11
C TRP A 52 -0.58 -9.26 -17.67
N LYS A 53 0.35 -10.05 -17.12
CA LYS A 53 0.51 -11.46 -17.42
C LYS A 53 0.82 -12.21 -16.13
N ASN A 54 0.13 -13.31 -15.87
CA ASN A 54 0.49 -14.19 -14.75
C ASN A 54 1.48 -15.30 -15.16
N ASP A 55 1.94 -16.05 -14.17
CA ASP A 55 2.88 -17.16 -14.34
C ASP A 55 2.30 -18.31 -15.19
N GLN A 56 0.98 -18.40 -15.29
CA GLN A 56 0.25 -19.37 -16.11
C GLN A 56 0.09 -18.90 -17.57
N GLY A 57 0.52 -17.68 -17.88
CA GLY A 57 0.53 -17.11 -19.21
C GLY A 57 -0.79 -16.45 -19.64
N GLU A 58 -1.75 -16.30 -18.74
CA GLU A 58 -2.96 -15.52 -18.96
C GLU A 58 -2.59 -14.04 -19.07
N GLU A 59 -3.20 -13.33 -20.02
CA GLU A 59 -2.91 -11.93 -20.28
C GLU A 59 -4.20 -11.13 -20.29
N ALA A 60 -4.20 -10.00 -19.58
CA ALA A 60 -5.33 -9.07 -19.56
C ALA A 60 -4.83 -7.62 -19.57
N THR A 61 -5.69 -6.71 -20.03
CA THR A 61 -5.38 -5.28 -20.09
C THR A 61 -6.14 -4.54 -19.01
N TYR A 62 -5.40 -3.80 -18.18
CA TYR A 62 -5.92 -3.11 -17.01
C TYR A 62 -5.79 -1.59 -17.16
N CYS A 63 -6.76 -0.89 -16.58
CA CYS A 63 -6.77 0.58 -16.47
C CYS A 63 -6.25 1.00 -15.09
N MET A 64 -4.94 1.18 -14.94
CA MET A 64 -4.30 1.45 -13.65
C MET A 64 -4.42 2.91 -13.23
N ARG A 65 -4.93 3.17 -12.03
CA ARG A 65 -5.06 4.50 -11.44
C ARG A 65 -4.20 4.63 -10.18
N PRO A 66 -3.62 5.81 -9.91
CA PRO A 66 -3.00 6.07 -8.62
C PRO A 66 -4.08 6.25 -7.54
N GLY A 67 -3.86 5.63 -6.38
CA GLY A 67 -4.58 5.97 -5.16
C GLY A 67 -4.10 7.29 -4.56
N LYS A 68 -4.75 7.68 -3.46
CA LYS A 68 -4.30 8.84 -2.68
C LYS A 68 -2.84 8.63 -2.20
N PRO A 69 -1.91 9.55 -2.51
CA PRO A 69 -0.54 9.47 -2.02
C PRO A 69 -0.48 9.80 -0.52
N GLU A 70 0.40 9.12 0.20
CA GLU A 70 0.64 9.35 1.63
C GLU A 70 2.13 9.64 1.86
N VAL A 71 2.47 10.71 2.57
CA VAL A 71 3.85 11.12 2.79
C VAL A 71 4.19 11.09 4.27
N VAL A 72 5.24 10.35 4.63
CA VAL A 72 5.77 10.24 6.00
C VAL A 72 7.28 10.44 5.96
N ASP A 73 7.78 11.43 6.70
CA ASP A 73 9.22 11.69 6.88
C ASP A 73 10.04 11.71 5.56
N GLY A 74 9.51 12.40 4.55
CA GLY A 74 10.15 12.50 3.22
C GLY A 74 10.09 11.21 2.40
N THR A 75 9.24 10.26 2.77
CA THR A 75 8.95 9.03 2.01
C THR A 75 7.51 9.08 1.51
N LEU A 76 7.32 8.91 0.20
CA LEU A 76 6.03 8.75 -0.44
C LEU A 76 5.64 7.28 -0.46
N TYR A 77 4.45 6.98 0.03
CA TYR A 77 3.76 5.71 -0.10
C TYR A 77 2.63 5.88 -1.11
N LEU A 78 2.69 5.10 -2.18
CA LEU A 78 1.67 5.10 -3.23
C LEU A 78 1.10 3.69 -3.35
N ARG A 79 -0.21 3.60 -3.48
CA ARG A 79 -0.86 2.41 -4.06
C ARG A 79 -1.42 2.78 -5.42
N THR A 80 -1.53 1.80 -6.27
CA THR A 80 -2.29 1.88 -7.52
C THR A 80 -3.27 0.74 -7.54
N PHE A 81 -4.34 0.88 -8.30
CA PHE A 81 -5.36 -0.13 -8.46
C PHE A 81 -5.92 -0.04 -9.88
N ASN A 82 -6.39 -1.16 -10.43
CA ASN A 82 -7.11 -1.10 -11.68
C ASN A 82 -8.55 -0.57 -11.47
N ALA A 83 -9.02 0.26 -12.40
CA ALA A 83 -10.37 0.77 -12.41
C ALA A 83 -11.35 -0.29 -12.93
N THR A 84 -12.48 -0.42 -12.24
CA THR A 84 -13.62 -1.29 -12.60
C THR A 84 -14.85 -0.49 -13.06
N ASP A 85 -14.80 0.83 -12.97
CA ASP A 85 -15.89 1.78 -13.21
C ASP A 85 -15.77 2.53 -14.54
N THR A 86 -14.99 2.01 -15.50
CA THR A 86 -14.65 2.71 -16.75
C THR A 86 -15.82 2.79 -17.73
N GLY A 87 -16.73 1.82 -17.71
CA GLY A 87 -17.77 1.65 -18.73
C GLY A 87 -17.22 1.35 -20.14
N ASP A 88 -15.92 1.07 -20.25
CA ASP A 88 -15.24 0.74 -21.51
C ASP A 88 -15.02 -0.77 -21.60
N ALA A 89 -15.52 -1.38 -22.67
CA ALA A 89 -15.41 -2.82 -22.89
C ALA A 89 -13.94 -3.31 -23.01
N HIS A 90 -12.99 -2.40 -23.31
CA HIS A 90 -11.57 -2.73 -23.30
C HIS A 90 -11.04 -3.08 -21.89
N TYR A 91 -11.70 -2.59 -20.84
CA TYR A 91 -11.37 -2.85 -19.44
C TYR A 91 -12.50 -3.63 -18.74
N ALA A 92 -13.21 -4.48 -19.50
CA ALA A 92 -14.19 -5.40 -18.95
C ALA A 92 -13.50 -6.67 -18.47
N TYR A 93 -13.57 -6.94 -17.16
CA TYR A 93 -12.90 -8.08 -16.56
C TYR A 93 -13.84 -9.27 -16.40
N ALA A 94 -13.36 -10.46 -16.76
CA ALA A 94 -14.06 -11.71 -16.50
C ALA A 94 -14.06 -12.02 -15.00
N HIS A 95 -15.04 -12.83 -14.54
CA HIS A 95 -15.18 -13.18 -13.13
C HIS A 95 -13.94 -13.88 -12.53
N VAL A 96 -13.09 -14.51 -13.35
CA VAL A 96 -11.85 -15.17 -12.91
C VAL A 96 -10.64 -14.24 -12.91
N GLU A 97 -10.71 -13.10 -13.61
CA GLU A 97 -9.58 -12.18 -13.67
C GLU A 97 -9.44 -11.45 -12.33
N PRO A 98 -8.24 -11.43 -11.73
CA PRO A 98 -8.03 -10.74 -10.47
C PRO A 98 -8.10 -9.22 -10.69
N GLY A 99 -8.33 -8.47 -9.62
CA GLY A 99 -7.92 -7.08 -9.58
C GLY A 99 -6.42 -6.97 -9.30
N LEU A 100 -5.83 -5.85 -9.70
CA LEU A 100 -4.42 -5.58 -9.53
C LEU A 100 -4.20 -4.43 -8.54
N MET A 101 -3.25 -4.63 -7.64
CA MET A 101 -2.70 -3.59 -6.79
C MET A 101 -1.22 -3.38 -7.11
N GLY A 102 -0.82 -2.17 -7.48
CA GLY A 102 0.58 -1.78 -7.37
C GLY A 102 0.85 -1.10 -6.04
N ALA A 103 2.06 -1.23 -5.50
CA ALA A 103 2.45 -0.58 -4.27
C ALA A 103 3.89 -0.08 -4.36
N PHE A 104 4.14 1.09 -3.77
CA PHE A 104 5.42 1.78 -3.89
C PHE A 104 5.78 2.47 -2.58
N ARG A 105 7.06 2.38 -2.22
CA ARG A 105 7.72 3.17 -1.20
C ARG A 105 8.86 3.94 -1.87
N ILE A 106 8.74 5.25 -1.91
CA ILE A 106 9.60 6.13 -2.71
C ILE A 106 10.25 7.16 -1.80
N ARG A 107 11.57 7.27 -1.84
CA ARG A 107 12.29 8.33 -1.14
C ARG A 107 12.20 9.62 -1.95
N LEU A 108 11.80 10.71 -1.29
CA LEU A 108 11.78 12.04 -1.86
C LEU A 108 13.10 12.78 -1.55
N HIS A 109 13.75 13.29 -2.59
CA HIS A 109 14.97 14.08 -2.51
C HIS A 109 14.66 15.56 -2.75
N ASP A 110 15.69 16.40 -2.75
CA ASP A 110 15.53 17.83 -3.05
C ASP A 110 15.19 18.04 -4.54
N LYS A 111 14.57 19.19 -4.85
CA LYS A 111 14.27 19.62 -6.23
C LYS A 111 13.42 18.62 -7.04
N GLY A 112 12.55 17.87 -6.37
CA GLY A 112 11.62 16.92 -7.01
C GLY A 112 12.25 15.61 -7.48
N ALA A 113 13.53 15.36 -7.20
CA ALA A 113 14.14 14.05 -7.45
C ALA A 113 13.57 13.00 -6.48
N TRP A 114 13.50 11.75 -6.93
CA TRP A 114 12.96 10.64 -6.15
C TRP A 114 13.61 9.31 -6.54
N THR A 115 13.55 8.31 -5.65
CA THR A 115 14.08 6.96 -5.91
C THR A 115 13.18 5.90 -5.28
N TYR A 116 12.93 4.79 -5.96
CA TYR A 116 12.27 3.63 -5.36
C TYR A 116 13.11 3.07 -4.21
N GLN A 117 12.47 2.85 -3.05
CA GLN A 117 13.02 2.08 -1.95
C GLN A 117 12.47 0.65 -1.95
N ALA A 118 11.19 0.52 -2.29
CA ALA A 118 10.52 -0.75 -2.56
C ALA A 118 9.38 -0.51 -3.55
N PHE A 119 9.13 -1.47 -4.43
CA PHE A 119 7.95 -1.42 -5.30
C PHE A 119 7.53 -2.81 -5.75
N GLU A 120 6.26 -2.93 -6.11
CA GLU A 120 5.69 -4.06 -6.83
C GLU A 120 4.61 -3.48 -7.76
N PRO A 121 4.78 -3.50 -9.10
CA PRO A 121 3.86 -2.85 -10.03
C PRO A 121 2.47 -3.45 -10.08
N ALA A 122 2.33 -4.76 -9.80
CA ALA A 122 1.07 -5.48 -9.85
C ALA A 122 1.10 -6.76 -9.00
N MET A 123 0.30 -6.78 -7.94
CA MET A 123 -0.09 -7.97 -7.19
C MET A 123 -1.55 -8.27 -7.49
N ASP A 124 -1.87 -9.54 -7.67
CA ASP A 124 -3.20 -10.04 -7.96
C ASP A 124 -4.00 -10.31 -6.68
N TYR A 125 -5.23 -9.80 -6.64
CA TYR A 125 -6.15 -9.98 -5.53
C TYR A 125 -7.59 -10.08 -6.02
N GLY A 126 -8.43 -10.75 -5.24
CA GLY A 126 -9.86 -10.79 -5.47
C GLY A 126 -10.23 -11.38 -6.83
N SER A 127 -11.30 -10.87 -7.44
CA SER A 127 -11.85 -11.40 -8.68
C SER A 127 -12.70 -10.36 -9.42
N ALA A 128 -13.11 -10.66 -10.66
CA ALA A 128 -13.85 -9.73 -11.52
C ALA A 128 -13.15 -8.37 -11.70
N GLY A 129 -11.81 -8.38 -11.71
CA GLY A 129 -11.01 -7.15 -11.77
C GLY A 129 -11.06 -6.31 -10.48
N ASP A 130 -11.66 -6.78 -9.39
CA ASP A 130 -11.67 -6.03 -8.13
C ASP A 130 -10.73 -6.67 -7.10
N CYS A 131 -9.68 -5.93 -6.74
CA CYS A 131 -8.71 -6.30 -5.71
C CYS A 131 -9.22 -6.02 -4.28
N GLY A 132 -10.31 -5.25 -4.14
CA GLY A 132 -10.73 -4.62 -2.88
C GLY A 132 -9.78 -3.50 -2.40
N CYS A 133 -8.75 -3.19 -3.18
CA CYS A 133 -7.63 -2.33 -2.81
C CYS A 133 -7.85 -0.84 -3.14
N ALA A 134 -8.91 -0.48 -3.89
CA ALA A 134 -9.30 0.91 -4.11
C ALA A 134 -9.53 1.66 -2.78
N GLN A 135 -10.13 0.96 -1.80
CA GLN A 135 -10.40 1.47 -0.46
C GLN A 135 -9.31 1.11 0.58
N ALA A 136 -8.14 0.65 0.14
CA ALA A 136 -7.07 0.28 1.06
C ALA A 136 -6.68 1.43 1.98
N ARG A 137 -6.53 1.11 3.27
CA ARG A 137 -6.19 2.06 4.32
C ARG A 137 -4.70 2.10 4.53
N PHE A 138 -4.13 3.29 4.55
CA PHE A 138 -2.73 3.47 4.92
C PHE A 138 -2.58 3.31 6.45
N VAL A 139 -1.71 2.41 6.89
CA VAL A 139 -1.55 2.07 8.30
C VAL A 139 -0.08 2.08 8.73
N LYS A 140 0.17 2.47 9.98
CA LYS A 140 1.46 2.30 10.64
C LYS A 140 1.52 0.91 11.26
N LEU A 141 2.48 0.10 10.82
CA LEU A 141 2.61 -1.31 11.18
C LEU A 141 3.61 -1.56 12.30
N GLY A 142 4.42 -0.58 12.71
CA GLY A 142 5.37 -0.73 13.82
C GLY A 142 5.80 0.60 14.42
N ALA A 143 6.43 0.59 15.58
CA ALA A 143 6.78 1.81 16.34
C ALA A 143 7.59 2.82 15.52
N GLN A 144 8.55 2.33 14.74
CA GLN A 144 9.49 3.12 13.94
C GLN A 144 9.13 3.13 12.44
N GLY A 145 7.89 2.75 12.09
CA GLY A 145 7.64 2.12 10.79
C GLY A 145 7.98 0.62 10.88
N PRO A 146 7.47 -0.24 9.98
CA PRO A 146 7.03 0.08 8.63
C PRO A 146 5.61 0.64 8.53
N TYR A 147 5.26 1.13 7.34
CA TYR A 147 3.91 1.54 6.96
C TYR A 147 3.45 0.68 5.78
N GLY A 148 2.15 0.53 5.60
CA GLY A 148 1.61 -0.28 4.51
C GLY A 148 0.15 0.01 4.22
N TRP A 149 -0.42 -0.82 3.35
CA TRP A 149 -1.80 -0.75 2.92
C TRP A 149 -2.57 -1.96 3.44
N MET A 150 -3.62 -1.73 4.21
CA MET A 150 -4.49 -2.76 4.76
C MET A 150 -5.85 -2.71 4.05
N PHE A 151 -6.28 -3.84 3.49
CA PHE A 151 -7.54 -3.97 2.77
C PHE A 151 -8.09 -5.39 2.86
N THR A 152 -9.35 -5.54 2.47
CA THR A 152 -9.99 -6.85 2.30
C THR A 152 -10.04 -7.14 0.81
N SER A 153 -9.51 -8.28 0.42
CA SER A 153 -9.63 -8.84 -0.93
C SER A 153 -10.53 -10.07 -0.88
N GLY A 154 -11.16 -10.41 -1.99
CA GLY A 154 -12.08 -11.54 -2.02
C GLY A 154 -13.00 -11.51 -3.22
N GLY A 155 -14.03 -12.34 -3.15
CA GLY A 155 -14.99 -12.50 -4.22
C GLY A 155 -16.10 -13.46 -3.85
N ILE A 156 -16.98 -13.71 -4.82
CA ILE A 156 -18.09 -14.64 -4.67
C ILE A 156 -17.93 -15.74 -5.73
N TRP A 157 -17.83 -16.99 -5.27
CA TRP A 157 -17.73 -18.17 -6.14
C TRP A 157 -18.94 -19.07 -5.87
N SER A 158 -19.78 -19.27 -6.89
CA SER A 158 -20.98 -20.13 -6.78
C SER A 158 -21.90 -19.78 -5.60
N GLY A 159 -21.98 -18.48 -5.25
CA GLY A 159 -22.76 -17.98 -4.12
C GLY A 159 -22.06 -18.05 -2.76
N VAL A 160 -20.81 -18.52 -2.72
CA VAL A 160 -19.97 -18.57 -1.51
C VAL A 160 -19.07 -17.36 -1.46
N VAL A 161 -19.07 -16.64 -0.34
CA VAL A 161 -18.24 -15.44 -0.15
C VAL A 161 -16.90 -15.87 0.45
N VAL A 162 -15.80 -15.51 -0.20
CA VAL A 162 -14.45 -15.71 0.33
C VAL A 162 -13.78 -14.35 0.47
N GLU A 163 -13.31 -14.06 1.67
CA GLU A 163 -12.68 -12.78 2.02
C GLU A 163 -11.38 -13.05 2.75
N ASN A 164 -10.33 -12.33 2.39
CA ASN A 164 -9.03 -12.34 3.04
C ASN A 164 -8.63 -10.92 3.43
N LEU A 165 -7.95 -10.81 4.57
CA LEU A 165 -7.21 -9.62 4.91
C LEU A 165 -5.86 -9.66 4.18
N SER A 166 -5.56 -8.58 3.46
CA SER A 166 -4.25 -8.32 2.87
C SER A 166 -3.61 -7.11 3.56
N ILE A 167 -2.31 -7.23 3.85
CA ILE A 167 -1.49 -6.12 4.35
C ILE A 167 -0.25 -6.06 3.47
N VAL A 168 -0.16 -5.04 2.61
CA VAL A 168 0.97 -4.85 1.71
C VAL A 168 1.95 -3.85 2.30
N THR A 169 3.20 -4.28 2.53
CA THR A 169 4.27 -3.42 3.05
C THR A 169 5.63 -3.78 2.45
N ASP A 170 6.63 -2.93 2.71
CA ASP A 170 8.01 -3.16 2.31
C ASP A 170 8.63 -4.26 3.18
N LEU A 171 9.01 -5.35 2.53
CA LEU A 171 9.90 -6.37 3.06
C LEU A 171 11.15 -6.45 2.19
N HIS A 172 12.26 -5.97 2.74
CA HIS A 172 13.59 -6.06 2.13
C HIS A 172 13.68 -5.43 0.72
N GLY A 173 12.99 -4.30 0.48
CA GLY A 173 13.03 -3.60 -0.80
C GLY A 173 11.99 -4.07 -1.82
N THR A 174 11.07 -4.95 -1.42
CA THR A 174 9.94 -5.38 -2.26
C THR A 174 8.64 -5.18 -1.48
N MET A 175 7.60 -4.71 -2.17
CA MET A 175 6.27 -4.63 -1.57
C MET A 175 5.62 -6.01 -1.60
N LYS A 176 5.18 -6.52 -0.45
CA LYS A 176 4.64 -7.89 -0.30
C LYS A 176 3.40 -7.91 0.58
N ASP A 177 2.45 -8.80 0.28
CA ASP A 177 1.40 -9.16 1.23
C ASP A 177 1.97 -10.03 2.36
N ILE A 178 1.80 -9.54 3.58
CA ILE A 178 2.28 -10.20 4.80
C ILE A 178 1.14 -10.77 5.66
N ALA A 179 -0.11 -10.67 5.21
CA ALA A 179 -1.26 -11.23 5.92
C ALA A 179 -1.79 -12.46 5.18
N GLY A 180 -2.62 -12.27 4.15
CA GLY A 180 -3.38 -13.36 3.53
C GLY A 180 -4.22 -14.14 4.56
N LEU A 181 -4.76 -13.45 5.56
CA LEU A 181 -5.53 -14.10 6.64
C LEU A 181 -6.99 -14.25 6.22
N PRO A 182 -7.61 -15.42 6.36
CA PRO A 182 -9.02 -15.58 6.01
C PRO A 182 -9.89 -14.74 6.94
N MET A 183 -10.68 -13.85 6.34
CA MET A 183 -11.78 -13.13 6.99
C MET A 183 -13.08 -13.91 6.89
N ARG A 184 -13.28 -14.66 5.79
CA ARG A 184 -14.36 -15.62 5.59
C ARG A 184 -13.87 -16.72 4.65
N ALA A 185 -14.01 -17.98 5.06
CA ALA A 185 -13.52 -19.12 4.31
C ALA A 185 -14.65 -19.85 3.58
N GLU A 186 -14.35 -20.44 2.42
CA GLU A 186 -15.33 -21.13 1.58
C GLU A 186 -16.08 -22.24 2.34
N ASP A 187 -15.34 -23.03 3.11
CA ASP A 187 -15.83 -24.16 3.90
C ASP A 187 -16.50 -23.76 5.23
N ASN A 188 -16.49 -22.47 5.59
CA ASN A 188 -17.04 -21.97 6.85
C ASN A 188 -17.64 -20.57 6.72
N GLN A 189 -18.83 -20.51 6.12
CA GLN A 189 -19.58 -19.26 5.89
C GLN A 189 -20.23 -18.67 7.16
N ASP A 190 -20.36 -19.46 8.23
CA ASP A 190 -20.92 -19.00 9.51
C ASP A 190 -19.90 -18.24 10.36
N THR A 191 -18.60 -18.36 10.05
CA THR A 191 -17.52 -17.71 10.79
C THR A 191 -16.96 -16.55 9.99
N SER A 192 -16.70 -15.43 10.67
CA SER A 192 -15.96 -14.31 10.09
C SER A 192 -15.00 -13.70 11.08
N TYR A 193 -13.93 -13.11 10.56
CA TYR A 193 -12.93 -12.38 11.32
C TYR A 193 -12.89 -10.93 10.88
N ARG A 194 -12.69 -10.04 11.84
CA ARG A 194 -12.32 -8.64 11.58
C ARG A 194 -11.00 -8.35 12.26
N PHE A 195 -10.15 -7.61 11.56
CA PHE A 195 -8.81 -7.30 12.04
C PHE A 195 -8.60 -5.79 12.14
N SER A 196 -7.87 -5.36 13.16
CA SER A 196 -7.33 -4.01 13.29
C SER A 196 -5.90 -4.06 13.80
N ILE A 197 -5.09 -3.03 13.53
CA ILE A 197 -3.77 -2.92 14.16
C ILE A 197 -3.96 -2.70 15.66
N ALA A 198 -3.20 -3.40 16.50
CA ALA A 198 -3.13 -3.19 17.95
C ALA A 198 -1.78 -2.53 18.30
N PRO A 199 -1.72 -1.18 18.37
CA PRO A 199 -0.46 -0.48 18.66
C PRO A 199 0.03 -0.81 20.08
N GLY A 200 1.33 -1.09 20.22
CA GLY A 200 1.92 -1.41 21.51
C GLY A 200 3.44 -1.43 21.46
N ALA A 201 4.09 -1.61 22.61
CA ALA A 201 5.55 -1.73 22.67
C ALA A 201 5.98 -3.12 22.14
N THR A 202 6.20 -3.23 20.84
CA THR A 202 6.76 -4.44 20.21
C THR A 202 8.10 -4.13 19.54
N GLN A 203 9.02 -5.10 19.56
CA GLN A 203 10.21 -5.07 18.73
C GLN A 203 9.82 -5.53 17.31
N GLY A 204 9.43 -4.58 16.46
CA GLY A 204 9.06 -4.85 15.06
C GLY A 204 7.64 -4.41 14.73
N MET A 205 6.89 -5.28 14.05
CA MET A 205 5.51 -4.99 13.69
C MET A 205 4.57 -5.14 14.89
N TYR A 206 3.50 -4.35 14.90
CA TYR A 206 2.40 -4.44 15.83
C TYR A 206 1.56 -5.70 15.54
N PRO A 207 0.99 -6.35 16.56
CA PRO A 207 0.05 -7.42 16.36
C PRO A 207 -1.25 -6.91 15.70
N LEU A 208 -2.01 -7.83 15.11
CA LEU A 208 -3.39 -7.56 14.70
C LEU A 208 -4.34 -7.99 15.80
N HIS A 209 -5.24 -7.12 16.20
CA HIS A 209 -6.39 -7.51 17.00
C HIS A 209 -7.44 -8.17 16.12
N ALA A 210 -7.81 -9.41 16.42
CA ALA A 210 -8.81 -10.18 15.71
C ALA A 210 -10.10 -10.29 16.53
N VAL A 211 -11.24 -10.06 15.88
CA VAL A 211 -12.57 -10.30 16.43
C VAL A 211 -13.23 -11.40 15.62
N LYS A 212 -13.40 -12.58 16.23
CA LYS A 212 -14.11 -13.72 15.64
C LYS A 212 -15.61 -13.59 15.89
N THR A 213 -16.39 -13.71 14.83
CA THR A 213 -17.85 -13.72 14.86
C THR A 213 -18.34 -15.07 14.33
N VAL A 214 -19.25 -15.72 15.06
CA VAL A 214 -19.87 -17.00 14.65
C VAL A 214 -21.38 -16.79 14.59
N LYS A 215 -22.01 -17.12 13.46
CA LYS A 215 -23.45 -16.91 13.20
C LYS A 215 -23.90 -15.49 13.54
N GLY A 216 -23.08 -14.50 13.15
CA GLY A 216 -23.33 -13.08 13.38
C GLY A 216 -23.12 -12.58 14.80
N LYS A 217 -22.67 -13.41 15.74
CA LYS A 217 -22.41 -13.02 17.14
C LYS A 217 -20.91 -13.03 17.45
N PRO A 218 -20.35 -11.96 18.07
CA PRO A 218 -18.99 -11.97 18.56
C PRO A 218 -18.78 -13.17 19.50
N SER A 219 -17.73 -13.94 19.25
CA SER A 219 -17.45 -15.18 19.96
C SER A 219 -16.14 -15.11 20.75
N THR A 220 -15.07 -14.59 20.15
CA THR A 220 -13.75 -14.54 20.78
C THR A 220 -12.94 -13.38 20.20
N THR A 221 -12.07 -12.79 21.01
CA THR A 221 -11.06 -11.83 20.58
C THR A 221 -9.68 -12.34 20.96
N PHE A 222 -8.70 -12.09 20.10
CA PHE A 222 -7.31 -12.48 20.32
C PHE A 222 -6.39 -11.62 19.47
N ASP A 223 -5.11 -11.59 19.84
CA ASP A 223 -4.09 -10.88 19.06
C ASP A 223 -3.32 -11.88 18.19
N VAL A 224 -3.08 -11.50 16.94
CA VAL A 224 -2.28 -12.23 15.96
C VAL A 224 -0.90 -11.57 15.91
N PRO A 225 0.15 -12.17 16.50
CA PRO A 225 1.49 -11.62 16.42
C PRO A 225 2.01 -11.71 14.98
N PHE A 226 2.87 -10.77 14.61
CA PHE A 226 3.69 -10.91 13.41
C PHE A 226 4.79 -11.92 13.68
N ASP A 227 4.94 -12.92 12.82
CA ASP A 227 6.04 -13.88 12.89
C ASP A 227 7.22 -13.37 12.03
N PRO A 228 8.33 -12.93 12.64
CA PRO A 228 9.50 -12.45 11.90
C PRO A 228 10.24 -13.58 11.16
N ALA A 229 10.09 -14.85 11.56
CA ALA A 229 10.79 -15.95 10.90
C ALA A 229 10.19 -16.25 9.52
N THR A 230 8.87 -16.16 9.41
CA THR A 230 8.15 -16.32 8.13
C THR A 230 7.82 -14.98 7.47
N SER A 231 8.05 -13.86 8.16
CA SER A 231 7.68 -12.50 7.75
C SER A 231 6.19 -12.34 7.43
N ARG A 232 5.33 -13.00 8.22
CA ARG A 232 3.87 -13.01 7.99
C ARG A 232 3.08 -12.97 9.30
N TYR A 233 1.85 -12.50 9.22
CA TYR A 233 0.82 -12.82 10.20
C TYR A 233 0.24 -14.20 9.88
N MET A 234 0.00 -15.01 10.92
CA MET A 234 -0.63 -16.32 10.80
C MET A 234 -1.68 -16.50 11.88
N LEU A 235 -2.86 -17.01 11.52
CA LEU A 235 -3.85 -17.39 12.53
C LEU A 235 -3.25 -18.47 13.46
N PRO A 236 -3.44 -18.36 14.78
CA PRO A 236 -3.03 -19.41 15.70
C PRO A 236 -3.79 -20.72 15.41
N SER A 237 -3.14 -21.86 15.59
CA SER A 237 -3.62 -23.20 15.20
C SER A 237 -4.91 -23.67 15.91
N ALA A 238 -5.48 -22.87 16.83
CA ALA A 238 -6.59 -23.23 17.72
C ALA A 238 -7.84 -22.34 17.58
N HIS A 239 -7.95 -21.52 16.53
CA HIS A 239 -9.02 -20.52 16.39
C HIS A 239 -9.77 -20.57 15.07
#